data_AF-A0A8T3WE72-F1
#
_entry.id   AF-A0A8T3WE72-F1
#
_cell.length_a   1.000
_cell.length_b   1.000
_cell.length_c   1.000
_cell.angle_alpha   90.00
_cell.angle_beta   90.00
_cell.angle_gamma   90.00
#
_symmetry.space_group_name_H-M   'P 1'
#
loop_
_entity.id
_entity.type
_entity.pdbx_description
1 polymer ?
#
loop_
_entity_poly.entity_id
_entity_poly.type
_entity_poly.pdbx_seq_one_letter_code
_entity_poly.pdbx_strand_id
1 'polypeptide(L)'
;MRTCVICGKNEAEDEIVRAIYGTHIQDICRGCAESEGIAILKKPTAEQLKESERPFTVDERLERLTGVKRRDKLMPIIHDFIRAKPRPKRQDYSYLNIIDNFQWHIKNARRRMKISTFQLARDIAESESVIRMIEEGNLPGEPEEVIRKLEQYLRIKLIKEDKPKTIIEEKTEQQDSLIGKQVEIIEEAPETKTETEEAIDLGQKEPEKI
;
A
#
# COMPACT_ATOMS: atom_id res chain seq x y z
N MET A 1 10.95 16.08 -58.54
CA MET A 1 10.72 17.24 -57.66
C MET A 1 9.52 16.92 -56.80
N ARG A 2 9.60 17.15 -55.49
CA ARG A 2 8.42 17.00 -54.61
C ARG A 2 7.59 18.27 -54.70
N THR A 3 6.26 18.11 -54.64
CA THR A 3 5.30 19.20 -54.68
C THR A 3 4.27 18.99 -53.58
N CYS A 4 3.76 20.10 -53.03
CA CYS A 4 2.71 20.04 -52.02
C CYS A 4 1.39 19.57 -52.66
N VAL A 5 0.76 18.53 -52.11
CA VAL A 5 -0.51 18.02 -52.63
C VAL A 5 -1.67 19.03 -52.47
N ILE A 6 -1.60 19.92 -51.48
CA ILE A 6 -2.68 20.87 -51.18
C ILE A 6 -2.58 22.14 -52.04
N CYS A 7 -1.41 22.80 -52.03
CA CYS A 7 -1.24 24.11 -52.68
C CYS A 7 -0.42 24.08 -53.98
N GLY A 8 0.18 22.94 -54.33
CA GLY A 8 0.98 22.78 -55.55
C GLY A 8 2.36 23.44 -55.52
N LYS A 9 2.77 24.09 -54.42
CA LYS A 9 4.10 24.71 -54.30
C LYS A 9 5.22 23.68 -54.41
N ASN A 10 6.33 24.11 -55.02
CA ASN A 10 7.54 23.31 -55.18
C ASN A 10 8.49 23.49 -53.98
N GLU A 11 9.43 22.55 -53.83
CA GLU A 11 10.48 22.57 -52.80
C GLU A 11 11.40 23.82 -52.84
N ALA A 12 11.40 24.57 -53.95
CA ALA A 12 12.13 25.83 -54.07
C ALA A 12 11.43 27.02 -53.39
N GLU A 13 10.12 26.94 -53.21
CA GLU A 13 9.31 28.03 -52.62
C GLU A 13 9.06 27.83 -51.13
N ASP A 14 8.94 26.59 -50.68
CA ASP A 14 8.62 26.25 -49.29
C ASP A 14 9.19 24.87 -48.89
N GLU A 15 9.40 24.65 -47.59
CA GLU A 15 9.94 23.40 -47.04
C GLU A 15 8.87 22.29 -47.14
N ILE A 16 9.12 21.28 -47.98
CA ILE A 16 8.24 20.13 -48.14
C ILE A 16 8.58 19.05 -47.11
N VAL A 17 7.61 18.74 -46.25
CA VAL A 17 7.70 17.73 -45.20
C VAL A 17 6.77 16.56 -45.49
N ARG A 18 7.12 15.36 -45.00
CA ARG A 18 6.20 14.22 -45.03
C ARG A 18 5.21 14.37 -43.89
N ALA A 19 3.91 14.29 -44.18
CA ALA A 19 2.87 14.40 -43.18
C ALA A 19 1.76 13.36 -43.41
N ILE A 20 1.00 13.05 -42.37
CA ILE A 20 -0.15 12.14 -42.45
C ILE A 20 -1.38 12.96 -42.83
N TYR A 21 -1.86 12.80 -44.05
CA TYR A 21 -3.05 13.48 -44.55
C TYR A 21 -4.07 12.45 -45.04
N GLY A 22 -5.24 12.43 -44.39
CA GLY A 22 -6.22 11.36 -44.57
C GLY A 22 -5.65 10.00 -44.18
N THR A 23 -5.66 9.05 -45.13
CA THR A 23 -5.17 7.67 -44.96
C THR A 23 -3.75 7.44 -45.47
N HIS A 24 -3.09 8.47 -46.01
CA HIS A 24 -1.81 8.32 -46.69
C HIS A 24 -0.75 9.28 -46.17
N ILE A 25 0.52 8.88 -46.31
CA ILE A 25 1.67 9.74 -46.06
C ILE A 25 1.97 10.49 -47.35
N GLN A 26 1.80 11.81 -47.33
CA GLN A 26 1.99 12.67 -48.50
C GLN A 26 3.02 13.76 -48.21
N ASP A 27 3.55 14.35 -49.30
CA ASP A 27 4.48 15.46 -49.27
C ASP A 27 3.67 16.77 -49.24
N ILE A 28 3.79 17.53 -48.15
CA ILE A 28 3.01 18.75 -47.90
C ILE A 28 3.97 19.85 -47.49
N CYS A 29 3.77 21.09 -47.95
CA CYS A 29 4.60 22.20 -47.51
C CYS A 29 4.27 22.56 -46.05
N ARG A 30 5.27 23.07 -45.33
CA ARG A 30 5.13 23.38 -43.90
C ARG A 30 3.99 24.35 -43.59
N GLY A 31 3.76 25.35 -44.45
CA GLY A 31 2.66 26.29 -44.31
C GLY A 31 1.28 25.61 -44.31
N CYS A 32 1.02 24.70 -45.26
CA CYS A 32 -0.25 23.95 -45.32
C CYS A 32 -0.41 23.03 -44.10
N ALA A 33 0.67 22.36 -43.68
CA ALA A 33 0.63 21.47 -42.53
C ALA A 33 0.31 22.20 -41.22
N GLU A 34 0.89 23.40 -41.01
CA GLU A 34 0.59 24.23 -39.83
C GLU A 34 -0.83 24.82 -39.89
N SER A 35 -1.30 25.27 -41.06
CA SER A 35 -2.64 25.87 -41.21
C SER A 35 -3.78 24.87 -41.03
N GLU A 36 -3.59 23.63 -41.47
CA GLU A 36 -4.61 22.58 -41.39
C GLU A 36 -4.42 21.65 -40.18
N GLY A 37 -3.37 21.86 -39.36
CA GLY A 37 -3.08 21.03 -38.19
C GLY A 37 -2.67 19.60 -38.54
N ILE A 38 -1.99 19.39 -39.67
CA ILE A 38 -1.59 18.08 -40.17
C ILE A 38 -0.35 17.60 -39.40
N ALA A 39 -0.36 16.34 -38.96
CA ALA A 39 0.76 15.74 -38.23
C ALA A 39 1.99 15.52 -39.12
N ILE A 40 3.07 16.24 -38.83
CA ILE A 40 4.34 16.17 -39.56
C ILE A 40 5.20 14.98 -39.06
N LEU A 41 5.64 14.13 -39.97
CA LEU A 41 6.56 13.03 -39.72
C LEU A 41 8.01 13.48 -39.86
N LYS A 42 8.68 13.70 -38.74
CA LYS A 42 10.12 13.98 -38.71
C LYS A 42 10.91 12.68 -38.78
N LYS A 43 11.89 12.61 -39.69
CA LYS A 43 12.88 11.52 -39.67
C LYS A 43 13.71 11.66 -38.39
N PRO A 44 13.88 10.58 -37.60
CA PRO A 44 14.77 10.61 -36.44
C PRO A 44 16.17 11.04 -36.83
N THR A 45 16.83 11.81 -35.97
CA THR A 45 18.25 12.16 -36.18
C THR A 45 19.14 10.93 -35.94
N ALA A 46 20.34 10.93 -36.53
CA ALA A 46 21.30 9.83 -36.30
C ALA A 46 21.64 9.66 -34.80
N GLU A 47 21.65 10.76 -34.04
CA GLU A 47 21.85 10.75 -32.60
C GLU A 47 20.70 10.07 -31.86
N GLN A 48 19.44 10.32 -32.25
CA GLN A 48 18.28 9.66 -31.67
C GLN A 48 18.27 8.16 -31.92
N LEU A 49 18.68 7.73 -33.12
CA LEU A 49 18.84 6.31 -33.44
C LEU A 49 19.91 5.67 -32.56
N LYS A 50 21.09 6.30 -32.46
CA LYS A 50 22.19 5.81 -31.61
C LYS A 50 21.81 5.76 -30.12
N GLU A 51 21.06 6.74 -29.65
CA GLU A 51 20.57 6.78 -28.27
C GLU A 51 19.54 5.66 -28.00
N SER A 52 18.71 5.30 -28.99
CA SER A 52 17.74 4.21 -28.86
C SER A 52 18.38 2.82 -28.76
N GLU A 53 19.56 2.63 -29.37
CA GLU A 53 20.31 1.38 -29.33
C GLU A 53 21.12 1.21 -28.03
N ARG A 54 21.39 2.30 -27.31
CA ARG A 54 22.14 2.24 -26.04
C ARG A 54 21.32 1.52 -24.97
N PRO A 55 21.89 0.52 -24.26
CA PRO A 55 21.23 -0.07 -23.11
C PRO A 55 21.15 0.97 -21.97
N PHE A 56 19.93 1.24 -21.50
CA PHE A 56 19.67 2.09 -20.33
C PHE A 56 19.61 1.27 -19.05
N THR A 57 20.18 1.80 -17.98
CA THR A 57 20.00 1.24 -16.63
C THR A 57 18.55 1.44 -16.16
N VAL A 58 18.14 0.68 -15.13
CA VAL A 58 16.79 0.82 -14.54
C VAL A 58 16.56 2.24 -14.02
N ASP A 59 17.58 2.84 -13.40
CA ASP A 59 17.50 4.21 -12.89
C ASP A 59 17.36 5.25 -14.01
N GLU A 60 18.17 5.14 -15.08
CA GLU A 60 18.05 6.05 -16.25
C GLU A 60 16.65 5.99 -16.89
N ARG A 61 16.02 4.80 -16.92
CA ARG A 61 14.63 4.65 -17.41
C ARG A 61 13.64 5.35 -16.48
N LEU A 62 13.78 5.18 -15.16
CA LEU A 62 12.95 5.84 -14.16
C LEU A 62 13.06 7.36 -14.24
N GLU A 63 14.26 7.89 -14.46
CA GLU A 63 14.48 9.34 -14.62
C GLU A 63 13.78 9.89 -15.87
N ARG A 64 13.86 9.19 -17.01
CA ARG A 64 13.17 9.61 -18.24
C ARG A 64 11.65 9.59 -18.10
N LEU A 65 11.09 8.57 -17.44
CA LEU A 65 9.64 8.46 -17.25
C LEU A 65 9.09 9.53 -16.30
N THR A 66 9.85 9.86 -15.25
CA THR A 66 9.39 10.78 -14.21
C THR A 66 9.77 12.23 -14.49
N GLY A 67 10.78 12.49 -15.34
CA GLY A 67 11.36 13.81 -15.54
C GLY A 67 12.14 14.33 -14.32
N VAL A 68 12.23 13.54 -13.25
CA VAL A 68 12.92 13.90 -12.02
C VAL A 68 14.34 13.35 -12.09
N LYS A 69 15.31 14.23 -12.37
CA LYS A 69 16.73 13.88 -12.23
C LYS A 69 16.99 13.57 -10.75
N ARG A 70 17.40 12.35 -10.42
CA ARG A 70 17.80 12.06 -9.05
C ARG A 70 19.05 12.89 -8.76
N ARG A 71 18.95 13.78 -7.76
CA ARG A 71 20.12 14.51 -7.24
C ARG A 71 20.96 13.54 -6.41
N ASP A 72 21.63 12.60 -7.07
CA ASP A 72 22.38 11.50 -6.44
C ASP A 72 23.71 11.93 -5.79
N LYS A 73 23.84 13.17 -5.33
CA LYS A 73 25.04 13.62 -4.61
C LYS A 73 24.79 14.30 -3.26
N LEU A 74 23.52 14.45 -2.84
CA LEU A 74 23.19 15.09 -1.55
C LEU A 74 22.78 14.10 -0.44
N MET A 75 22.70 12.80 -0.72
CA MET A 75 22.19 11.82 0.25
C MET A 75 23.17 11.16 1.24
N PRO A 76 24.52 11.31 1.20
CA PRO A 76 25.34 10.69 2.26
C PRO A 76 25.16 11.39 3.62
N ILE A 77 24.95 12.72 3.63
CA ILE A 77 24.85 13.51 4.87
C ILE A 77 23.58 13.14 5.65
N ILE A 78 22.46 12.91 4.96
CA ILE A 78 21.19 12.55 5.62
C ILE A 78 21.28 11.15 6.24
N HIS A 79 21.97 10.21 5.59
CA HIS A 79 22.09 8.85 6.11
C HIS A 79 22.89 8.81 7.43
N ASP A 80 23.91 9.66 7.56
CA ASP A 80 24.69 9.75 8.80
C ASP A 80 23.92 10.45 9.92
N PHE A 81 23.14 11.48 9.62
CA PHE A 81 22.25 12.12 10.60
C PHE A 81 21.13 11.20 11.10
N ILE A 82 20.63 10.29 10.25
CA ILE A 82 19.63 9.29 10.65
C ILE A 82 20.26 8.21 11.55
N ARG A 83 21.50 7.79 11.28
CA ARG A 83 22.23 6.82 12.15
C ARG A 83 22.66 7.43 13.48
N ALA A 84 22.94 8.73 13.52
CA ALA A 84 23.48 9.41 14.69
C ALA A 84 22.43 9.77 15.77
N LYS A 85 21.12 9.65 15.50
CA LYS A 85 20.13 9.85 16.57
C LYS A 85 20.18 8.64 17.50
N PRO A 86 20.64 8.79 18.77
CA PRO A 86 20.59 7.69 19.71
C PRO A 86 19.15 7.22 19.81
N ARG A 87 18.92 5.91 19.62
CA ARG A 87 17.60 5.34 19.90
C ARG A 87 17.25 5.74 21.34
N PRO A 88 16.10 6.37 21.60
CA PRO A 88 15.72 6.70 22.97
C PRO A 88 15.81 5.40 23.77
N LYS A 89 16.51 5.46 24.91
CA LYS A 89 16.65 4.31 25.80
C LYS A 89 15.24 3.88 26.16
N ARG A 90 14.87 2.65 25.79
CA ARG A 90 13.62 2.06 26.25
C ARG A 90 13.70 2.02 27.77
N GLN A 91 12.69 2.57 28.44
CA GLN A 91 12.61 2.42 29.89
C GLN A 91 12.28 0.95 30.18
N ASP A 92 13.01 0.35 31.10
CA ASP A 92 12.82 -1.05 31.47
C ASP A 92 11.67 -1.16 32.47
N TYR A 93 10.50 -1.57 32.00
CA TYR A 93 9.30 -1.79 32.83
C TYR A 93 9.19 -3.23 33.34
N SER A 94 10.32 -3.91 33.54
CA SER A 94 10.37 -5.34 33.88
C SER A 94 9.63 -5.69 35.18
N TYR A 95 9.44 -4.73 36.08
CA TYR A 95 8.74 -4.92 37.36
C TYR A 95 7.21 -5.11 37.22
N LEU A 96 6.62 -4.68 36.10
CA LEU A 96 5.17 -4.71 35.88
C LEU A 96 4.66 -6.03 35.25
N ASN A 97 5.58 -6.92 34.84
CA ASN A 97 5.27 -8.17 34.15
C ASN A 97 4.28 -7.99 32.97
N ILE A 98 4.46 -6.95 32.18
CA ILE A 98 3.58 -6.62 31.05
C ILE A 98 3.86 -7.57 29.87
N ILE A 99 2.84 -7.89 29.08
CA ILE A 99 2.98 -8.61 27.81
C ILE A 99 3.97 -7.91 26.87
N ASP A 100 4.73 -8.72 26.15
CA ASP A 100 5.60 -8.19 25.10
C ASP A 100 4.74 -7.52 24.02
N ASN A 101 5.17 -6.37 23.52
CA ASN A 101 4.46 -5.57 22.52
C ASN A 101 3.05 -5.10 22.94
N PHE A 102 2.82 -4.83 24.24
CA PHE A 102 1.53 -4.31 24.75
C PHE A 102 0.98 -3.12 23.93
N GLN A 103 1.85 -2.25 23.41
CA GLN A 103 1.46 -1.09 22.60
C GLN A 103 0.70 -1.48 21.33
N TRP A 104 1.04 -2.63 20.73
CA TRP A 104 0.35 -3.16 19.55
C TRP A 104 -1.02 -3.73 19.91
N HIS A 105 -1.13 -4.41 21.05
CA HIS A 105 -2.41 -4.92 21.57
C HIS A 105 -3.40 -3.79 21.84
N ILE A 106 -2.94 -2.70 22.46
CA ILE A 106 -3.75 -1.49 22.72
C ILE A 106 -4.22 -0.87 21.41
N LYS A 107 -3.30 -0.61 20.46
CA LYS A 107 -3.64 -0.03 19.13
C LYS A 107 -4.69 -0.86 18.40
N ASN A 108 -4.54 -2.19 18.42
CA ASN A 108 -5.46 -3.07 17.73
C ASN A 108 -6.82 -3.14 18.41
N ALA A 109 -6.87 -3.24 19.74
CA ALA A 109 -8.12 -3.23 20.49
C ALA A 109 -8.90 -1.92 20.24
N ARG A 110 -8.22 -0.78 20.31
CA ARG A 110 -8.82 0.52 19.99
C ARG A 110 -9.35 0.58 18.56
N ARG A 111 -8.58 0.13 17.57
CA ARG A 111 -8.99 0.11 16.15
C ARG A 111 -10.20 -0.80 15.91
N ARG A 112 -10.29 -1.93 16.61
CA ARG A 112 -11.47 -2.82 16.54
C ARG A 112 -12.73 -2.14 17.05
N MET A 113 -12.61 -1.29 18.06
CA MET A 113 -13.71 -0.46 18.57
C MET A 113 -14.00 0.77 17.70
N LYS A 114 -13.17 1.07 16.68
CA LYS A 114 -13.30 2.23 15.79
C LYS A 114 -13.35 3.60 16.50
N ILE A 115 -12.68 3.72 17.64
CA ILE A 115 -12.58 4.96 18.40
C ILE A 115 -11.23 5.67 18.16
N SER A 116 -11.24 7.00 18.22
CA SER A 116 -10.01 7.81 18.12
C SER A 116 -9.21 7.77 19.42
N THR A 117 -7.93 8.13 19.35
CA THR A 117 -7.06 8.22 20.54
C THR A 117 -7.59 9.24 21.55
N PHE A 118 -8.16 10.35 21.05
CA PHE A 118 -8.81 11.38 21.87
C PHE A 118 -10.06 10.84 22.60
N GLN A 119 -10.91 10.08 21.92
CA GLN A 119 -12.09 9.46 22.54
C GLN A 119 -11.69 8.45 23.61
N LEU A 120 -10.71 7.59 23.33
CA LEU A 120 -10.18 6.64 24.31
C LEU A 120 -9.64 7.36 25.55
N ALA A 121 -8.87 8.42 25.36
CA ALA A 121 -8.30 9.23 26.45
C ALA A 121 -9.41 9.85 27.31
N ARG A 122 -10.42 10.45 26.68
CA ARG A 122 -11.58 11.04 27.36
C ARG A 122 -12.35 10.00 28.18
N ASP A 123 -12.60 8.83 27.60
CA ASP A 123 -13.42 7.79 28.24
C ASP A 123 -12.68 7.10 29.42
N ILE A 124 -11.34 7.08 29.40
CA ILE A 124 -10.49 6.58 30.48
C ILE A 124 -10.11 7.67 31.50
N ALA A 125 -10.51 8.93 31.26
CA ALA A 125 -10.15 10.10 32.04
C ALA A 125 -8.62 10.33 32.14
N GLU A 126 -7.92 10.09 31.03
CA GLU A 126 -6.48 10.33 30.88
C GLU A 126 -6.21 11.36 29.79
N SER A 127 -5.00 11.93 29.79
CA SER A 127 -4.63 12.88 28.73
C SER A 127 -4.33 12.16 27.40
N GLU A 128 -4.63 12.81 26.28
CA GLU A 128 -4.37 12.24 24.94
C GLU A 128 -2.87 11.95 24.72
N SER A 129 -2.00 12.82 25.25
CA SER A 129 -0.55 12.65 25.17
C SER A 129 -0.09 11.38 25.89
N VAL A 130 -0.66 11.06 27.05
CA VAL A 130 -0.38 9.81 27.78
C VAL A 130 -0.75 8.60 26.94
N ILE A 131 -1.96 8.54 26.39
CA ILE A 131 -2.39 7.42 25.55
C ILE A 131 -1.49 7.29 24.30
N ARG A 132 -1.11 8.41 23.69
CA ARG A 132 -0.21 8.41 22.52
C ARG A 132 1.17 7.85 22.87
N MET A 133 1.74 8.26 24.01
CA MET A 133 3.02 7.72 24.49
C MET A 133 2.93 6.21 24.76
N ILE A 134 1.84 5.74 25.37
CA ILE A 134 1.61 4.31 25.64
C ILE A 134 1.52 3.53 24.33
N GLU A 135 0.81 4.06 23.34
CA GLU A 135 0.74 3.50 21.98
C GLU A 135 2.10 3.49 21.25
N GLU A 136 3.02 4.38 21.61
CA GLU A 136 4.41 4.39 21.14
C GLU A 136 5.33 3.42 21.91
N GLY A 137 4.84 2.87 23.03
CA GLY A 137 5.58 1.96 23.91
C GLY A 137 6.31 2.65 25.07
N ASN A 138 5.96 3.90 25.37
CA ASN A 138 6.49 4.66 26.50
C ASN A 138 5.38 4.82 27.56
N LEU A 139 5.61 4.36 28.79
CA LEU A 139 4.66 4.48 29.89
C LEU A 139 5.08 5.64 30.82
N PRO A 140 4.37 6.77 30.83
CA PRO A 140 4.67 7.89 31.72
C PRO A 140 4.12 7.66 33.15
N GLY A 141 4.77 8.26 34.16
CA GLY A 141 4.19 8.43 35.49
C GLY A 141 3.96 7.13 36.26
N GLU A 142 2.69 6.88 36.63
CA GLU A 142 2.21 5.72 37.39
C GLU A 142 1.55 4.70 36.43
N PRO A 143 2.31 3.79 35.82
CA PRO A 143 1.83 2.94 34.73
C PRO A 143 0.77 1.94 35.15
N GLU A 144 0.75 1.50 36.41
CA GLU A 144 -0.17 0.48 36.91
C GLU A 144 -1.63 0.90 36.82
N GLU A 145 -1.94 2.14 37.19
CA GLU A 145 -3.30 2.66 37.17
C GLU A 145 -3.83 2.76 35.73
N VAL A 146 -3.02 3.30 34.84
CA VAL A 146 -3.40 3.51 33.44
C VAL A 146 -3.56 2.18 32.72
N ILE A 147 -2.69 1.20 32.97
CA ILE A 147 -2.80 -0.15 32.41
C ILE A 147 -4.09 -0.82 32.87
N ARG A 148 -4.43 -0.76 34.16
CA ARG A 148 -5.68 -1.35 34.68
C ARG A 148 -6.92 -0.72 34.04
N LYS A 149 -6.94 0.62 33.91
CA LYS A 149 -8.04 1.32 33.22
C LYS A 149 -8.15 0.90 31.74
N LEU A 150 -7.02 0.76 31.04
CA LEU A 150 -6.97 0.31 29.66
C LEU A 150 -7.45 -1.14 29.51
N GLU A 151 -7.02 -2.05 30.37
CA GLU A 151 -7.48 -3.44 30.39
C GLU A 151 -9.00 -3.52 30.59
N GLN A 152 -9.52 -2.76 31.55
CA GLN A 152 -10.95 -2.74 31.86
C GLN A 152 -11.79 -2.18 30.71
N TYR A 153 -11.38 -1.05 30.12
CA TYR A 153 -12.12 -0.39 29.04
C TYR A 153 -12.04 -1.19 27.73
N LEU A 154 -10.84 -1.62 27.33
CA LEU A 154 -10.61 -2.34 26.06
C LEU A 154 -10.91 -3.84 26.15
N ARG A 155 -11.16 -4.38 27.35
CA ARG A 155 -11.39 -5.81 27.64
C ARG A 155 -10.27 -6.71 27.11
N ILE A 156 -9.03 -6.28 27.30
CA ILE A 156 -7.81 -7.03 26.94
C ILE A 156 -7.00 -7.32 28.20
N LYS A 157 -6.20 -8.38 28.17
CA LYS A 157 -5.20 -8.67 29.22
C LYS A 157 -3.82 -8.19 28.75
N LEU A 158 -3.23 -7.27 29.51
CA LEU A 158 -1.92 -6.67 29.30
C LEU A 158 -0.90 -7.15 30.35
N ILE A 159 -1.33 -7.54 31.55
CA ILE A 159 -0.45 -8.10 32.57
C ILE A 159 -0.34 -9.62 32.37
N LYS A 160 0.89 -10.15 32.35
CA LYS A 160 1.14 -11.59 32.34
C LYS A 160 0.73 -12.13 33.71
N GLU A 161 -0.33 -12.91 33.77
CA GLU A 161 -0.60 -13.74 34.95
C GLU A 161 0.55 -14.75 35.03
N ASP A 162 1.39 -14.65 36.07
CA ASP A 162 2.29 -15.73 36.47
C ASP A 162 1.43 -16.89 36.98
N LYS A 163 0.72 -17.55 36.08
CA LYS A 163 0.19 -18.87 36.39
C LYS A 163 1.43 -19.70 36.72
N PRO A 164 1.57 -20.24 37.94
CA PRO A 164 2.58 -21.27 38.14
C PRO A 164 2.31 -22.27 37.03
N LYS A 165 3.32 -22.59 36.22
CA LYS A 165 3.23 -23.69 35.27
C LYS A 165 2.96 -24.92 36.13
N THR A 166 1.70 -25.22 36.39
CA THR A 166 1.30 -26.50 36.94
C THR A 166 1.82 -27.48 35.92
N ILE A 167 2.81 -28.24 36.36
CA ILE A 167 3.42 -29.36 35.66
C ILE A 167 2.25 -30.32 35.40
N ILE A 168 1.58 -30.16 34.26
CA ILE A 168 0.58 -31.10 33.74
C ILE A 168 1.34 -31.78 32.59
N GLU A 169 2.14 -32.78 32.93
CA GLU A 169 1.80 -34.21 32.98
C GLU A 169 2.16 -34.87 31.63
N GLU A 170 3.33 -35.53 31.63
CA GLU A 170 3.82 -36.48 30.63
C GLU A 170 2.93 -37.75 30.56
N LYS A 171 1.62 -37.60 30.37
CA LYS A 171 0.68 -38.72 30.24
C LYS A 171 -0.16 -38.61 28.98
N THR A 172 0.48 -38.63 27.82
CA THR A 172 -0.25 -38.92 26.56
C THR A 172 0.51 -39.82 25.59
N GLU A 173 1.38 -40.71 26.08
CA GLU A 173 2.01 -41.76 25.24
C GLU A 173 1.45 -43.17 25.48
N GLN A 174 0.42 -43.34 26.33
CA GLN A 174 -0.11 -44.68 26.67
C GLN A 174 -1.56 -44.95 26.23
N GLN A 175 -2.22 -44.07 25.47
CA GLN A 175 -3.60 -44.31 25.00
C GLN A 175 -3.77 -44.56 23.50
N ASP A 176 -2.71 -44.45 22.69
CA ASP A 176 -2.78 -44.74 21.24
C ASP A 176 -2.69 -46.25 20.90
N SER A 177 -2.64 -47.15 21.90
CA SER A 177 -2.60 -48.60 21.66
C SER A 177 -3.96 -49.31 21.68
N LEU A 178 -5.08 -48.61 21.90
CA LEU A 178 -6.40 -49.26 22.07
C LEU A 178 -7.53 -48.82 21.13
N ILE A 179 -7.31 -47.87 20.20
CA ILE A 179 -8.33 -47.49 19.19
C ILE A 179 -8.00 -48.13 17.82
N GLY A 180 -7.56 -49.37 17.86
CA GLY A 180 -7.29 -50.22 16.69
C GLY A 180 -8.27 -51.37 16.58
N LYS A 181 -9.59 -51.14 16.72
CA LYS A 181 -10.59 -52.16 16.36
C LYS A 181 -11.98 -51.55 16.12
N GLN A 182 -12.46 -51.79 14.90
CA GLN A 182 -13.81 -51.60 14.37
C GLN A 182 -14.18 -50.17 13.91
N VAL A 183 -13.72 -49.86 12.70
CA VAL A 183 -14.46 -49.00 11.78
C VAL A 183 -15.34 -49.92 10.94
N GLU A 184 -16.63 -50.01 11.27
CA GLU A 184 -17.64 -50.51 10.35
C GLU A 184 -18.09 -49.35 9.46
N ILE A 185 -17.99 -49.62 8.17
CA ILE A 185 -18.37 -48.77 7.06
C ILE A 185 -19.89 -48.65 7.06
N ILE A 186 -20.43 -47.45 7.23
CA ILE A 186 -21.79 -47.11 6.81
C ILE A 186 -21.64 -46.08 5.70
N GLU A 187 -21.72 -46.58 4.46
CA GLU A 187 -22.05 -45.79 3.28
C GLU A 187 -23.54 -45.47 3.36
N GLU A 188 -23.91 -44.19 3.34
CA GLU A 188 -25.15 -43.74 2.68
C GLU A 188 -25.15 -42.21 2.56
N ALA A 189 -25.10 -41.74 1.30
CA ALA A 189 -25.46 -40.39 0.91
C ALA A 189 -26.97 -40.18 1.07
N PRO A 190 -27.50 -38.93 1.18
CA PRO A 190 -27.77 -38.22 -0.07
C PRO A 190 -27.57 -36.70 -0.04
N GLU A 191 -27.31 -36.20 -1.24
CA GLU A 191 -27.36 -34.81 -1.67
C GLU A 191 -28.69 -34.14 -1.29
N THR A 192 -28.62 -32.96 -0.67
CA THR A 192 -29.74 -32.01 -0.69
C THR A 192 -29.24 -30.65 -1.17
N LYS A 193 -29.64 -30.35 -2.40
CA LYS A 193 -29.65 -29.03 -3.02
C LYS A 193 -30.72 -28.20 -2.31
N THR A 194 -30.42 -26.94 -1.98
CA THR A 194 -31.40 -25.85 -2.10
C THR A 194 -30.66 -24.54 -2.33
N GLU A 195 -30.76 -24.12 -3.58
CA GLU A 195 -30.66 -22.76 -4.09
C GLU A 195 -31.50 -21.80 -3.24
N THR A 196 -30.93 -20.65 -2.88
CA THR A 196 -31.70 -19.41 -2.70
C THR A 196 -30.86 -18.26 -3.24
N GLU A 197 -31.16 -17.89 -4.48
CA GLU A 197 -30.78 -16.63 -5.09
C GLU A 197 -31.66 -15.53 -4.46
N GLU A 198 -31.09 -14.74 -3.54
CA GLU A 198 -31.72 -13.49 -3.13
C GLU A 198 -31.35 -12.40 -4.15
N ALA A 199 -32.35 -12.03 -4.96
CA ALA A 199 -32.31 -10.91 -5.86
C ALA A 199 -32.10 -9.61 -5.07
N ILE A 200 -30.97 -8.94 -5.31
CA ILE A 200 -30.72 -7.59 -4.83
C ILE A 200 -31.40 -6.62 -5.81
N ASP A 201 -32.51 -6.06 -5.34
CA ASP A 201 -33.29 -4.98 -5.94
C ASP A 201 -32.41 -3.73 -6.11
N LEU A 202 -31.98 -3.45 -7.35
CA LEU A 202 -31.27 -2.22 -7.71
C LEU A 202 -32.30 -1.10 -7.91
N GLY A 203 -32.56 -0.38 -6.82
CA GLY A 203 -33.35 0.84 -6.82
C GLY A 203 -32.86 1.86 -7.86
N GLN A 204 -33.74 2.18 -8.79
CA GLN A 204 -33.57 3.25 -9.77
C GLN A 204 -33.57 4.60 -9.06
N LYS A 205 -32.45 5.32 -9.10
CA LYS A 205 -32.40 6.75 -8.78
C LYS A 205 -32.68 7.54 -10.05
N GLU A 206 -33.80 8.25 -10.06
CA GLU A 206 -34.13 9.26 -11.07
C GLU A 206 -33.11 10.41 -11.02
N PRO A 207 -32.66 10.94 -12.17
CA PRO A 207 -31.86 12.16 -12.21
C PRO A 207 -32.74 13.40 -12.04
N GLU A 208 -32.43 14.21 -11.02
CA GLU A 208 -32.92 15.57 -10.88
C GLU A 208 -32.49 16.41 -12.09
N LYS A 209 -33.47 17.04 -12.73
CA LYS A 209 -33.26 18.07 -13.75
C LYS A 209 -32.73 19.34 -13.08
N ILE A 210 -31.59 19.83 -13.56
CA ILE A 210 -31.13 21.22 -13.40
C ILE A 210 -31.05 21.83 -14.80
#